data_AF-A0A1M4SGQ4-F1
#
_entry.id   AF-A0A1M4SGQ4-F1
#
_cell.length_a   1.000
_cell.length_b   1.000
_cell.length_c   1.000
_cell.angle_alpha   90.00
_cell.angle_beta   90.00
_cell.angle_gamma   90.00
#
_symmetry.space_group_name_H-M   'P 1'
#
loop_
_entity.id
_entity.type
_entity.pdbx_description
1 polymer ?
#
loop_
_entity_poly.entity_id
_entity_poly.type
_entity_poly.pdbx_seq_one_letter_code
_entity_poly.pdbx_strand_id
1 'polypeptide(L)' 'MGLIQGTCVECVGISPLGDPAAYLVRGAVIALRKEDSNCVLVRSYEC' A
#
# COMPACT_ATOMS: atom_id res chain seq x y z
N MET A 1 -2.96 -7.97 -9.12
CA MET A 1 -2.69 -9.31 -8.53
C MET A 1 -1.87 -9.09 -7.27
N GLY A 2 -2.44 -9.29 -6.07
CA GLY A 2 -1.72 -9.13 -4.79
C GLY A 2 -2.43 -8.27 -3.75
N LEU A 3 -2.90 -7.06 -4.13
CA LEU A 3 -3.81 -6.25 -3.32
C LEU A 3 -5.26 -6.70 -3.56
N ILE A 4 -5.73 -7.66 -2.76
CA ILE A 4 -7.15 -8.05 -2.69
C ILE A 4 -7.72 -7.74 -1.32
N GLN A 5 -9.05 -7.74 -1.19
CA GLN A 5 -9.71 -7.57 0.10
C GLN A 5 -9.20 -8.59 1.13
N GLY A 6 -8.94 -8.12 2.36
CA GLY A 6 -8.38 -8.94 3.44
C GLY A 6 -6.86 -9.12 3.40
N THR A 7 -6.16 -8.48 2.47
CA THR A 7 -4.70 -8.49 2.44
C THR A 7 -4.15 -7.48 3.44
N CYS A 8 -3.30 -7.93 4.36
CA CYS A 8 -2.51 -7.04 5.20
C CYS A 8 -1.43 -6.37 4.35
N VAL A 9 -1.32 -5.05 4.51
CA VAL A 9 -0.33 -4.23 3.80
C VAL A 9 0.39 -3.34 4.81
N GLU A 10 1.69 -3.16 4.62
CA GLU A 10 2.51 -2.29 5.45
C GLU A 10 3.10 -1.18 4.58
N CYS A 11 3.06 0.07 5.04
CA CYS A 11 3.72 1.17 4.34
C CYS A 11 5.22 1.12 4.66
N VAL A 12 6.04 0.79 3.66
CA VAL A 12 7.50 0.67 3.78
C VAL A 12 8.18 2.02 3.65
N GLY A 13 7.57 2.93 2.89
CA GLY A 13 8.11 4.27 2.69
C GLY A 13 7.34 5.05 1.65
N ILE A 14 7.58 6.36 1.62
CA ILE A 14 6.98 7.26 0.64
C ILE A 14 8.11 7.91 -0.14
N SER A 15 7.93 8.06 -1.44
CA SER A 15 8.84 8.86 -2.28
C SER A 15 9.08 10.24 -1.65
N PRO A 16 10.29 10.81 -1.76
CA PRO A 16 10.61 12.12 -1.18
C PRO A 16 9.73 13.25 -1.73
N LEU A 17 9.13 13.08 -2.91
CA LEU A 17 8.17 14.02 -3.50
C LEU A 17 6.71 13.75 -3.10
N GLY A 18 6.47 12.80 -2.20
CA GLY A 18 5.15 12.43 -1.68
C GLY A 18 4.37 11.43 -2.53
N ASP A 19 4.89 11.04 -3.70
CA ASP A 19 4.30 10.05 -4.60
C ASP A 19 5.39 9.37 -5.46
N PRO A 20 5.31 8.05 -5.71
CA PRO A 20 4.39 7.06 -5.14
C PRO A 20 4.78 6.61 -3.72
N ALA A 21 3.86 5.91 -3.04
CA ALA A 21 4.11 5.24 -1.76
C ALA A 21 4.39 3.75 -1.97
N ALA A 22 5.32 3.19 -1.21
CA ALA A 22 5.74 1.79 -1.27
C ALA A 22 5.06 0.98 -0.16
N TYR A 23 4.41 -0.12 -0.55
CA TYR A 23 3.68 -1.01 0.33
C TYR A 23 4.23 -2.43 0.26
N LEU A 24 4.48 -3.05 1.41
CA LEU A 24 4.81 -4.46 1.50
C LEU A 24 3.51 -5.27 1.48
N VAL A 25 3.36 -6.11 0.46
CA VAL A 25 2.19 -6.95 0.23
C VAL A 25 2.66 -8.37 0.00
N ARG A 26 2.42 -9.27 0.97
CA ARG A 26 2.79 -10.69 0.89
C ARG A 26 4.27 -10.95 0.53
N GLY A 27 5.18 -10.13 1.06
CA GLY A 27 6.62 -10.26 0.81
C GLY A 27 7.12 -9.60 -0.49
N ALA A 28 6.25 -8.94 -1.25
CA ALA A 28 6.63 -8.11 -2.39
C ALA A 28 6.39 -6.64 -2.07
N VAL A 29 7.29 -5.76 -2.53
CA VAL A 29 7.14 -4.30 -2.39
C VAL A 29 6.47 -3.75 -3.65
N ILE A 30 5.34 -3.06 -3.47
CA ILE A 30 4.53 -2.47 -4.53
C ILE A 30 4.49 -0.96 -4.34
N ALA A 31 4.92 -0.21 -5.36
CA ALA A 31 4.74 1.23 -5.40
C ALA A 31 3.36 1.57 -5.97
N LEU A 32 2.52 2.24 -5.19
CA LEU A 32 1.21 2.74 -5.63
C LEU A 32 1.24 4.26 -5.70
N ARG A 33 0.72 4.80 -6.80
CA ARG A 33 0.48 6.24 -6.93
C ARG A 33 -0.72 6.65 -6.08
N LYS A 34 -0.74 7.92 -5.73
CA LYS A 34 -1.79 8.54 -4.93
C LYS A 34 -3.15 8.42 -5.61
N GLU A 35 -3.21 8.61 -6.93
CA GLU A 35 -4.43 8.47 -7.74
C GLU A 35 -5.05 7.07 -7.65
N ASP A 36 -4.22 6.01 -7.67
CA ASP A 36 -4.68 4.63 -7.55
C ASP A 36 -5.05 4.28 -6.10
N SER A 37 -4.20 4.67 -5.15
CA SER A 37 -4.40 4.38 -3.72
C SER A 37 -5.65 5.03 -3.15
N ASN A 38 -6.11 6.15 -3.72
CA ASN A 38 -7.31 6.85 -3.27
C ASN A 38 -8.60 6.05 -3.51
N CYS A 39 -8.56 5.04 -4.37
CA CYS A 39 -9.65 4.10 -4.60
C CYS A 39 -9.64 2.89 -3.65
N VAL A 40 -8.64 2.79 -2.77
CA VAL A 40 -8.46 1.65 -1.85
C VAL A 40 -8.80 2.07 -0.43
N LEU A 41 -9.82 1.43 0.14
CA LEU A 41 -10.18 1.60 1.54
C LEU A 41 -9.35 0.67 2.42
N VAL A 42 -8.70 1.24 3.44
CA VAL A 42 -7.93 0.50 4.45
C VAL A 42 -8.60 0.62 5.81
N ARG A 43 -8.39 -0.38 6.66
CA ARG A 43 -8.77 -0.35 8.07
C ARG A 43 -7.52 -0.66 8.88
N SER A 44 -7.28 0.10 9.95
CA SER A 44 -6.21 -0.19 10.89
C SER A 44 -6.49 -1.53 11.58
N TYR A 45 -5.60 -2.49 11.40
CA TYR A 45 -5.59 -3.74 12.14
C TYR A 45 -4.27 -3.80 12.88
N GLU A 46 -4.32 -4.01 14.19
CA GLU A 46 -3.16 -4.41 14.99
C GLU A 46 -2.92 -5.90 14.72
N CYS A 47 -1.77 -6.25 14.15
CA CYS A 47 -1.37 -7.65 13.95
C CYS A 47 -0.54 -8.14 15.13
#